data_AF-A0AAW0KVU2-F1
#
_entry.id   AF-A0AAW0KVU2-F1
#
_cell.length_a   1.000
_cell.length_b   1.000
_cell.length_c   1.000
_cell.angle_alpha   90.00
_cell.angle_beta   90.00
_cell.angle_gamma   90.00
#
_symmetry.space_group_name_H-M   'P 1'
#
loop_
_entity.id
_entity.type
_entity.pdbx_description
1 polymer ?
#
loop_
_entity_poly.entity_id
_entity_poly.type
_entity_poly.pdbx_seq_one_letter_code
_entity_poly.pdbx_strand_id
1 'polypeptide(L)'
;MEGLAAAIVGRAALGAVFGKAFAELYDTVKDVGSKVVMFKSVLISFKSNLDLLAPVVEEIRRLNQELNRPEEETNSLIKDMNDAEHLIRTCSEIQDWNKLFQAFYVKKLTDLDKAIVRFCKVHMQAQNRRDLLQILEQLKSIREEKKSPIMKIHGLSCSVPGPPDFTVGLDEPLKELKMQLLKEKQQQLVLTAPGGCGKTTLVKMLCQDEQIKCKFKNKIFFVTISKTLNLMIIVQRLFHHISGKAPEFQCDEDAINQLRELMTQIGSNPILLILDDVWSGSEFRLEMLKLNVPNFNILVTSRTTFPGFSFTYNLKPLNDEDAMTLLRHFASLQDGISHIPDEVIKKVLCQSVLDPVQW
;
A
#
# COMPACT_ATOMS: atom_id res chain seq x y z
N MET A 1 23.61 -15.05 -3.87
CA MET A 1 22.51 -14.68 -4.80
C MET A 1 22.12 -15.81 -5.77
N GLU A 2 22.94 -16.85 -5.94
CA GLU A 2 22.64 -17.95 -6.87
C GLU A 2 21.50 -18.90 -6.44
N GLY A 3 21.27 -19.07 -5.13
CA GLY A 3 20.19 -19.93 -4.62
C GLY A 3 18.77 -19.35 -4.81
N LEU A 4 18.62 -18.03 -4.86
CA LEU A 4 17.31 -17.37 -5.03
C LEU A 4 16.89 -17.35 -6.50
N ALA A 5 17.86 -17.14 -7.41
CA ALA A 5 17.63 -17.20 -8.86
C ALA A 5 17.26 -18.63 -9.30
N ALA A 6 17.95 -19.66 -8.79
CA ALA A 6 17.59 -21.06 -9.06
C ALA A 6 16.19 -21.44 -8.52
N ALA A 7 15.80 -20.90 -7.36
CA ALA A 7 14.47 -21.13 -6.78
C ALA A 7 13.34 -20.42 -7.54
N ILE A 8 13.62 -19.29 -8.20
CA ILE A 8 12.65 -18.56 -9.03
C ILE A 8 12.53 -19.20 -10.43
N VAL A 9 13.66 -19.59 -11.03
CA VAL A 9 13.69 -20.27 -12.34
C VAL A 9 13.04 -21.66 -12.28
N GLY A 10 13.18 -22.38 -11.15
CA GLY A 10 12.51 -23.67 -10.94
C GLY A 10 10.99 -23.60 -10.73
N ARG A 11 10.42 -22.42 -10.38
CA ARG A 11 9.00 -22.27 -10.01
C ARG A 11 8.10 -21.89 -11.19
N ALA A 12 8.58 -21.11 -12.14
CA ALA A 12 7.85 -20.80 -13.38
C ALA A 12 7.80 -21.99 -14.35
N ALA A 13 8.75 -22.92 -14.24
CA ALA A 13 8.85 -24.10 -15.10
C ALA A 13 7.68 -25.08 -14.91
N LEU A 14 7.05 -25.07 -13.73
CA LEU A 14 6.10 -26.11 -13.31
C LEU A 14 4.71 -25.92 -13.94
N GLY A 15 4.07 -24.75 -13.84
CA GLY A 15 2.78 -24.50 -14.54
C GLY A 15 2.84 -24.67 -16.08
N ALA A 16 4.05 -24.64 -16.66
CA ALA A 16 4.30 -24.99 -18.05
C ALA A 16 4.28 -26.51 -18.31
N VAL A 17 4.63 -27.37 -17.34
CA VAL A 17 4.57 -28.84 -17.43
C VAL A 17 3.13 -29.31 -17.53
N PHE A 18 2.22 -28.84 -16.66
CA PHE A 18 0.80 -29.17 -16.77
C PHE A 18 0.20 -28.73 -18.11
N GLY A 19 0.46 -27.48 -18.52
CA GLY A 19 -0.01 -26.96 -19.81
C GLY A 19 0.53 -27.76 -21.00
N LYS A 20 1.78 -28.23 -20.92
CA LYS A 20 2.41 -29.07 -21.95
C LYS A 20 1.77 -30.46 -22.03
N ALA A 21 1.60 -31.15 -20.90
CA ALA A 21 0.97 -32.48 -20.86
C ALA A 21 -0.47 -32.44 -21.41
N PHE A 22 -1.22 -31.38 -21.07
CA PHE A 22 -2.56 -31.17 -21.63
C PHE A 22 -2.53 -30.96 -23.16
N ALA A 23 -1.62 -30.11 -23.66
CA ALA A 23 -1.51 -29.83 -25.09
C ALA A 23 -1.12 -31.07 -25.90
N GLU A 24 -0.15 -31.85 -25.42
CA GLU A 24 0.30 -33.09 -26.07
C GLU A 24 -0.82 -34.14 -26.15
N LEU A 25 -1.58 -34.32 -25.08
CA LEU A 25 -2.76 -35.19 -25.08
C LEU A 25 -3.84 -34.67 -26.03
N TYR A 26 -4.13 -33.37 -26.00
CA TYR A 26 -5.15 -32.73 -26.84
C TYR A 26 -4.86 -32.90 -28.33
N ASP A 27 -3.62 -32.63 -28.75
CA ASP A 27 -3.19 -32.78 -30.13
C ASP A 27 -3.19 -34.25 -30.58
N THR A 28 -2.79 -35.18 -29.69
CA THR A 28 -2.81 -36.62 -29.97
C THR A 28 -4.23 -37.13 -30.19
N VAL A 29 -5.19 -36.72 -29.34
CA VAL A 29 -6.61 -37.06 -29.51
C VAL A 29 -7.16 -36.50 -30.83
N LYS A 30 -6.74 -35.29 -31.21
CA LYS A 30 -7.17 -34.63 -32.45
C LYS A 30 -6.61 -35.32 -33.70
N ASP A 31 -5.33 -35.69 -33.71
CA ASP A 31 -4.68 -36.34 -34.86
C ASP A 31 -5.15 -37.80 -35.02
N VAL A 32 -5.09 -38.58 -33.94
CA VAL A 32 -5.39 -40.03 -33.97
C VAL A 32 -6.90 -40.29 -34.01
N GLY A 33 -7.72 -39.46 -33.36
CA GLY A 33 -9.17 -39.62 -33.29
C GLY A 33 -9.88 -39.53 -34.64
N SER A 34 -9.24 -38.93 -35.64
CA SER A 34 -9.73 -38.90 -37.03
C SER A 34 -9.39 -40.16 -37.83
N LYS A 35 -8.34 -40.89 -37.44
CA LYS A 35 -7.75 -42.02 -38.18
C LYS A 35 -8.23 -43.40 -37.68
N VAL A 36 -8.56 -43.53 -36.39
CA VAL A 36 -8.88 -44.83 -35.78
C VAL A 36 -10.40 -45.01 -35.61
N VAL A 37 -11.04 -45.65 -36.59
CA VAL A 37 -12.51 -45.87 -36.62
C VAL A 37 -13.01 -46.69 -35.43
N MET A 38 -12.21 -47.64 -34.93
CA MET A 38 -12.64 -48.61 -33.92
C MET A 38 -12.83 -48.04 -32.50
N PHE A 39 -12.28 -46.85 -32.20
CA PHE A 39 -12.40 -46.21 -30.88
C PHE A 39 -13.06 -44.82 -30.95
N LYS A 40 -13.68 -44.52 -32.09
CA LYS A 40 -14.24 -43.21 -32.42
C LYS A 40 -15.16 -42.64 -31.35
N SER A 41 -16.04 -43.46 -30.76
CA SER A 41 -16.98 -43.01 -29.71
C SER A 41 -16.28 -42.53 -28.43
N VAL A 42 -15.29 -43.30 -27.94
CA VAL A 42 -14.54 -42.95 -26.73
C VAL A 42 -13.67 -41.72 -26.97
N LEU A 43 -12.99 -41.65 -28.12
CA LEU A 43 -12.15 -40.52 -28.47
C LEU A 43 -12.95 -39.23 -28.72
N ILE A 44 -14.18 -39.34 -29.26
CA ILE A 44 -15.11 -38.19 -29.36
C ILE A 44 -15.49 -37.68 -27.98
N SER A 45 -15.87 -38.56 -27.05
CA SER A 45 -16.24 -38.15 -25.68
C SER A 45 -15.04 -37.54 -24.95
N PHE A 46 -13.87 -38.17 -25.09
CA PHE A 46 -12.62 -37.71 -24.50
C PHE A 46 -12.25 -36.32 -25.02
N LYS A 47 -12.32 -36.13 -26.34
CA LYS A 47 -12.09 -34.83 -26.98
C LYS A 47 -13.05 -33.77 -26.47
N SER A 48 -14.35 -34.09 -26.39
CA SER A 48 -15.36 -33.16 -25.89
C SER A 48 -15.07 -32.71 -24.45
N ASN A 49 -14.56 -33.61 -23.60
CA ASN A 49 -14.15 -33.25 -22.24
C ASN A 49 -12.92 -32.34 -22.24
N LEU A 50 -11.93 -32.61 -23.10
CA LEU A 50 -10.76 -31.75 -23.22
C LEU A 50 -11.11 -30.37 -23.79
N ASP A 51 -12.03 -30.28 -24.76
CA ASP A 51 -12.53 -29.01 -25.30
C ASP A 51 -13.13 -28.11 -24.20
N LEU A 52 -13.83 -28.71 -23.22
CA LEU A 52 -14.38 -27.99 -22.07
C LEU A 52 -13.29 -27.52 -21.09
N LEU A 53 -12.17 -28.23 -21.01
CA LEU A 53 -11.07 -27.94 -20.09
C LEU A 53 -10.06 -26.94 -20.65
N ALA A 54 -9.90 -26.88 -21.99
CA ALA A 54 -8.92 -26.03 -22.66
C ALA A 54 -8.92 -24.54 -22.21
N PRO A 55 -10.05 -23.82 -22.14
CA PRO A 55 -10.04 -22.41 -21.72
C PRO A 55 -9.61 -22.24 -20.25
N VAL A 56 -9.96 -23.20 -19.39
CA VAL A 56 -9.62 -23.19 -17.97
C VAL A 56 -8.12 -23.44 -17.77
N VAL A 57 -7.54 -24.35 -18.54
CA VAL A 57 -6.09 -24.66 -18.49
C VAL A 57 -5.25 -23.43 -18.90
N GLU A 58 -5.66 -22.68 -19.91
CA GLU A 58 -4.91 -21.47 -20.33
C GLU A 58 -5.01 -20.35 -19.27
N GLU A 59 -6.17 -20.22 -18.62
CA GLU A 59 -6.33 -19.27 -17.52
C GLU A 59 -5.47 -19.64 -16.30
N ILE A 60 -5.42 -20.93 -15.94
CA ILE A 60 -4.52 -21.45 -14.90
C ILE A 60 -3.05 -21.17 -15.25
N ARG A 61 -2.66 -21.38 -16.51
CA ARG A 61 -1.29 -21.11 -16.99
C ARG A 61 -0.91 -19.64 -16.81
N ARG A 62 -1.80 -18.72 -17.18
CA ARG A 62 -1.60 -17.27 -17.02
C ARG A 62 -1.47 -16.88 -15.54
N LEU A 63 -2.38 -17.36 -14.68
CA LEU A 63 -2.40 -16.99 -13.27
C LEU A 63 -1.23 -17.59 -12.48
N ASN A 64 -0.79 -18.80 -12.81
CA ASN A 64 0.35 -19.43 -12.15
C ASN A 64 1.69 -18.72 -12.46
N GLN A 65 1.82 -18.07 -13.62
CA GLN A 65 2.99 -17.22 -13.94
C GLN A 65 3.09 -16.00 -13.01
N GLU A 66 1.95 -15.48 -12.53
CA GLU A 66 1.90 -14.31 -11.65
C GLU A 66 2.07 -14.69 -10.17
N LEU A 67 1.65 -15.90 -9.77
CA LEU A 67 1.48 -16.29 -8.37
C LEU A 67 2.55 -17.23 -7.78
N ASN A 68 3.51 -17.73 -8.56
CA ASN A 68 4.70 -18.50 -8.10
C ASN A 68 4.38 -19.67 -7.13
N ARG A 69 3.31 -20.45 -7.37
CA ARG A 69 2.91 -21.60 -6.53
C ARG A 69 3.52 -22.94 -6.98
N PRO A 70 3.87 -23.86 -6.06
CA PRO A 70 4.39 -25.20 -6.39
C PRO A 70 3.28 -26.18 -6.85
N GLU A 71 3.67 -27.16 -7.66
CA GLU A 71 2.79 -28.01 -8.49
C GLU A 71 2.54 -29.43 -7.91
N GLU A 72 2.82 -29.65 -6.63
CA GLU A 72 2.62 -30.97 -6.00
C GLU A 72 1.18 -31.50 -6.16
N GLU A 73 0.21 -30.60 -6.29
CA GLU A 73 -1.22 -30.90 -6.35
C GLU A 73 -1.70 -31.39 -7.74
N THR A 74 -1.02 -31.10 -8.86
CA THR A 74 -1.45 -31.53 -10.22
C THR A 74 -0.67 -32.72 -10.79
N ASN A 75 0.35 -33.21 -10.08
CA ASN A 75 1.20 -34.33 -10.53
C ASN A 75 0.44 -35.60 -10.92
N SER A 76 -0.61 -35.96 -10.17
CA SER A 76 -1.44 -37.13 -10.51
C SER A 76 -2.21 -36.91 -11.81
N LEU A 77 -2.71 -35.69 -12.04
CA LEU A 77 -3.42 -35.33 -13.25
C LEU A 77 -2.48 -35.30 -14.47
N ILE A 78 -1.27 -34.75 -14.31
CA ILE A 78 -0.22 -34.76 -15.34
C ILE A 78 0.12 -36.19 -15.74
N LYS A 79 0.28 -37.08 -14.76
CA LYS A 79 0.53 -38.50 -15.00
C LYS A 79 -0.61 -39.15 -15.79
N ASP A 80 -1.86 -38.95 -15.37
CA ASP A 80 -3.03 -39.51 -16.05
C ASP A 80 -3.14 -38.99 -17.51
N MET A 81 -2.76 -37.74 -17.76
CA MET A 81 -2.73 -37.16 -19.12
C MET A 81 -1.65 -37.80 -19.99
N ASN A 82 -0.45 -38.00 -19.46
CA ASN A 82 0.65 -38.66 -20.18
C ASN A 82 0.34 -40.14 -20.44
N ASP A 83 -0.25 -40.84 -19.46
CA ASP A 83 -0.66 -42.23 -19.60
C ASP A 83 -1.74 -42.39 -20.69
N ALA A 84 -2.65 -41.41 -20.80
CA ALA A 84 -3.67 -41.37 -21.86
C ALA A 84 -3.05 -41.07 -23.24
N GLU A 85 -2.12 -40.12 -23.34
CA GLU A 85 -1.42 -39.77 -24.58
C GLU A 85 -0.67 -40.99 -25.14
N HIS A 86 0.16 -41.61 -24.31
CA HIS A 86 0.92 -42.80 -24.67
C HIS A 86 0.02 -43.93 -25.15
N LEU A 87 -1.11 -44.15 -24.46
CA LEU A 87 -2.06 -45.20 -24.80
C LEU A 87 -2.73 -44.96 -26.16
N ILE A 88 -3.12 -43.71 -26.46
CA ILE A 88 -3.74 -43.35 -27.75
C ILE A 88 -2.75 -43.52 -28.89
N ARG A 89 -1.49 -43.11 -28.69
CA ARG A 89 -0.43 -43.27 -29.68
C ARG A 89 -0.11 -44.74 -29.94
N THR A 90 0.04 -45.55 -28.90
CA THR A 90 0.25 -47.00 -29.02
C THR A 90 -0.90 -47.65 -29.83
N CYS A 91 -2.14 -47.22 -29.61
CA CYS A 91 -3.29 -47.70 -30.39
C CYS A 91 -3.25 -47.31 -31.87
N SER A 92 -2.54 -46.25 -32.24
CA SER A 92 -2.45 -45.82 -33.64
C SER A 92 -1.45 -46.65 -34.47
N GLU A 93 -0.51 -47.34 -33.80
CA GLU A 93 0.59 -48.07 -34.43
C GLU A 93 0.28 -49.56 -34.69
N ILE A 94 -0.77 -50.11 -34.08
CA ILE A 94 -1.14 -51.54 -34.19
C ILE A 94 -2.06 -51.78 -35.40
N GLN A 95 -1.64 -52.66 -36.31
CA GLN A 95 -2.37 -52.98 -37.55
C GLN A 95 -3.44 -54.09 -37.37
N ASP A 96 -3.22 -55.06 -36.48
CA ASP A 96 -4.13 -56.22 -36.29
C ASP A 96 -4.70 -56.29 -34.87
N TRP A 97 -6.01 -56.02 -34.75
CA TRP A 97 -6.70 -55.96 -33.47
C TRP A 97 -7.58 -57.19 -33.23
N ASN A 98 -7.34 -57.93 -32.14
CA ASN A 98 -8.31 -58.91 -31.65
C ASN A 98 -9.34 -58.25 -30.71
N LYS A 99 -10.54 -58.84 -30.58
CA LYS A 99 -11.67 -58.28 -29.81
C LYS A 99 -11.36 -58.09 -28.31
N LEU A 100 -10.54 -58.96 -27.72
CA LEU A 100 -10.18 -58.87 -26.29
C LEU A 100 -9.24 -57.70 -26.02
N PHE A 101 -8.26 -57.48 -26.90
CA PHE A 101 -7.39 -56.31 -26.88
C PHE A 101 -8.22 -55.04 -27.04
N GLN A 102 -9.13 -54.97 -28.03
CA GLN A 102 -10.01 -53.81 -28.21
C GLN A 102 -10.80 -53.46 -26.92
N ALA A 103 -11.42 -54.46 -26.29
CA ALA A 103 -12.17 -54.26 -25.05
C ALA A 103 -11.28 -53.75 -23.90
N PHE A 104 -10.04 -54.23 -23.80
CA PHE A 104 -9.06 -53.79 -22.80
C PHE A 104 -8.68 -52.31 -22.97
N TYR A 105 -8.36 -51.87 -24.19
CA TYR A 105 -7.96 -50.48 -24.45
C TYR A 105 -9.13 -49.50 -24.32
N VAL A 106 -10.32 -49.86 -24.79
CA VAL A 106 -11.55 -49.07 -24.58
C VAL A 106 -11.78 -48.83 -23.09
N LYS A 107 -11.68 -49.89 -22.28
CA LYS A 107 -11.85 -49.79 -20.83
C LYS A 107 -10.79 -48.87 -20.21
N LYS A 108 -9.51 -49.07 -20.55
CA LYS A 108 -8.41 -48.29 -19.98
C LYS A 108 -8.48 -46.79 -20.34
N LEU A 109 -8.83 -46.45 -21.59
CA LEU A 109 -9.08 -45.06 -22.00
C LEU A 109 -10.29 -44.45 -21.30
N THR A 110 -11.37 -45.22 -21.15
CA THR A 110 -12.56 -44.77 -20.42
C THR A 110 -12.26 -44.52 -18.93
N ASP A 111 -11.42 -45.35 -18.32
CA ASP A 111 -11.02 -45.18 -16.93
C ASP A 111 -10.13 -43.94 -16.74
N LEU A 112 -9.23 -43.66 -17.68
CA LEU A 112 -8.42 -42.42 -17.69
C LEU A 112 -9.25 -41.15 -17.91
N ASP A 113 -10.22 -41.18 -18.84
CA ASP A 113 -11.16 -40.06 -19.04
C ASP A 113 -11.92 -39.73 -17.75
N LYS A 114 -12.45 -40.76 -17.09
CA LYS A 114 -13.14 -40.63 -15.81
C LYS A 114 -12.22 -40.12 -14.72
N ALA A 115 -10.97 -40.54 -14.68
CA ALA A 115 -9.98 -40.07 -13.70
C ALA A 115 -9.71 -38.57 -13.88
N ILE A 116 -9.42 -38.12 -15.11
CA ILE A 116 -9.20 -36.71 -15.46
C ILE A 116 -10.42 -35.87 -15.09
N VAL A 117 -11.63 -36.30 -15.48
CA VAL A 117 -12.88 -35.59 -15.17
C VAL A 117 -13.15 -35.56 -13.67
N ARG A 118 -12.94 -36.67 -12.95
CA ARG A 118 -13.13 -36.73 -11.49
C ARG A 118 -12.17 -35.82 -10.75
N PHE A 119 -10.92 -35.75 -11.19
CA PHE A 119 -9.94 -34.83 -10.63
C PHE A 119 -10.42 -33.38 -10.78
N CYS A 120 -10.83 -32.98 -11.98
CA CYS A 120 -11.33 -31.62 -12.25
C CYS A 120 -12.62 -31.30 -11.46
N LYS A 121 -13.54 -32.25 -11.30
CA LYS A 121 -14.83 -32.01 -10.63
C LYS A 121 -14.76 -32.10 -9.11
N VAL A 122 -13.92 -32.97 -8.57
CA VAL A 122 -13.91 -33.27 -7.12
C VAL A 122 -12.70 -32.66 -6.45
N HIS A 123 -11.51 -32.94 -6.98
CA HIS A 123 -10.27 -32.52 -6.34
C HIS A 123 -10.10 -30.99 -6.42
N MET A 124 -10.29 -30.40 -7.61
CA MET A 124 -10.18 -28.94 -7.76
C MET A 124 -11.27 -28.19 -6.98
N GLN A 125 -12.50 -28.71 -6.89
CA GLN A 125 -13.56 -28.07 -6.11
C GLN A 125 -13.27 -28.07 -4.60
N ALA A 126 -12.73 -29.18 -4.09
CA ALA A 126 -12.27 -29.25 -2.70
C ALA A 126 -11.09 -28.28 -2.45
N GLN A 127 -10.15 -28.19 -3.39
CA GLN A 127 -9.03 -27.27 -3.30
C GLN A 127 -9.47 -25.80 -3.35
N ASN A 128 -10.37 -25.43 -4.28
CA ASN A 128 -10.95 -24.09 -4.35
C ASN A 128 -11.61 -23.68 -3.03
N ARG A 129 -12.31 -24.62 -2.38
CA ARG A 129 -12.92 -24.37 -1.06
C ARG A 129 -11.86 -24.17 0.02
N ARG A 130 -10.79 -24.97 0.04
CA ARG A 130 -9.66 -24.83 0.97
C ARG A 130 -8.95 -23.49 0.79
N ASP A 131 -8.62 -23.13 -0.44
CA ASP A 131 -7.96 -21.88 -0.79
C ASP A 131 -8.83 -20.67 -0.40
N LEU A 132 -10.14 -20.71 -0.65
CA LEU A 132 -11.06 -19.68 -0.19
C LEU A 132 -11.05 -19.55 1.34
N LEU A 133 -11.06 -20.67 2.07
CA LEU A 133 -11.01 -20.65 3.53
C LEU A 133 -9.67 -20.12 4.06
N GLN A 134 -8.54 -20.47 3.42
CA GLN A 134 -7.22 -19.93 3.76
C GLN A 134 -7.13 -18.42 3.49
N ILE A 135 -7.67 -17.93 2.37
CA ILE A 135 -7.76 -16.49 2.09
C ILE A 135 -8.61 -15.81 3.17
N LEU A 136 -9.77 -16.38 3.51
CA LEU A 136 -10.63 -15.83 4.56
C LEU A 136 -9.95 -15.84 5.93
N GLU A 137 -9.14 -16.84 6.24
CA GLU A 137 -8.33 -16.90 7.45
C GLU A 137 -7.23 -15.84 7.45
N GLN A 138 -6.50 -15.69 6.36
CA GLN A 138 -5.50 -14.62 6.20
C GLN A 138 -6.14 -13.24 6.30
N LEU A 139 -7.30 -13.01 5.65
CA LEU A 139 -8.05 -11.77 5.77
C LEU A 139 -8.58 -11.53 7.18
N LYS A 140 -8.98 -12.58 7.90
CA LYS A 140 -9.29 -12.49 9.34
C LYS A 140 -8.05 -12.11 10.14
N SER A 141 -6.90 -12.73 9.90
CA SER A 141 -5.65 -12.36 10.59
C SER A 141 -5.25 -10.90 10.30
N ILE A 142 -5.38 -10.42 9.07
CA ILE A 142 -5.17 -8.99 8.71
C ILE A 142 -6.21 -8.09 9.39
N ARG A 143 -7.46 -8.53 9.48
CA ARG A 143 -8.53 -7.80 10.17
C ARG A 143 -8.33 -7.79 11.69
N GLU A 144 -7.83 -8.87 12.27
CA GLU A 144 -7.55 -9.01 13.71
C GLU A 144 -6.21 -8.34 14.10
N GLU A 145 -5.22 -8.31 13.21
CA GLU A 145 -4.03 -7.43 13.31
C GLU A 145 -4.44 -5.95 13.24
N LYS A 146 -5.49 -5.61 12.48
CA LYS A 146 -6.10 -4.27 12.46
C LYS A 146 -7.06 -3.99 13.62
N LYS A 147 -7.56 -5.02 14.32
CA LYS A 147 -8.42 -4.89 15.52
C LYS A 147 -7.66 -5.01 16.83
N SER A 148 -6.40 -5.44 16.79
CA SER A 148 -5.52 -5.33 17.95
C SER A 148 -5.44 -3.84 18.33
N PRO A 149 -5.84 -3.42 19.54
CA PRO A 149 -5.83 -2.01 19.96
C PRO A 149 -4.43 -1.39 20.07
N ILE A 150 -3.41 -2.11 19.61
CA ILE A 150 -2.01 -1.83 19.76
C ILE A 150 -1.35 -2.02 18.39
N MET A 151 -1.91 -1.38 17.35
CA MET A 151 -1.08 -0.94 16.24
C MET A 151 0.00 -0.06 16.87
N LYS A 152 1.14 -0.68 17.15
CA LYS A 152 2.38 -0.14 17.71
C LYS A 152 2.44 1.39 17.61
N ILE A 153 1.90 2.07 18.63
CA ILE A 153 2.09 3.52 18.82
C ILE A 153 3.59 3.83 19.03
N HIS A 154 4.42 2.81 19.26
CA HIS A 154 5.88 2.88 19.30
C HIS A 154 6.56 3.51 18.08
N GLY A 155 5.90 3.63 16.92
CA GLY A 155 6.49 4.24 15.73
C GLY A 155 6.21 5.73 15.50
N LEU A 156 5.27 6.34 16.23
CA LEU A 156 4.86 7.74 15.99
C LEU A 156 4.82 8.52 17.30
N SER A 157 6.00 8.90 17.76
CA SER A 157 6.12 9.95 18.76
C SER A 157 5.45 11.23 18.26
N CYS A 158 4.69 11.92 19.11
CA CYS A 158 4.26 13.30 18.87
C CYS A 158 5.39 14.30 19.15
N SER A 159 6.62 13.82 19.34
CA SER A 159 7.80 14.65 19.45
C SER A 159 7.96 15.51 18.21
N VAL A 160 8.33 16.76 18.45
CA VAL A 160 8.71 17.71 17.42
C VAL A 160 9.97 17.20 16.72
N PRO A 161 9.95 16.94 15.40
CA PRO A 161 11.17 16.61 14.67
C PRO A 161 12.14 17.80 14.68
N GLY A 162 13.44 17.53 14.66
CA GLY A 162 14.46 18.59 14.51
C GLY A 162 14.27 19.36 13.20
N PRO A 163 14.46 20.70 13.20
CA PRO A 163 14.58 21.45 11.95
C PRO A 163 15.87 21.07 11.21
N PRO A 164 15.99 21.35 9.90
CA PRO A 164 17.24 21.21 9.16
C PRO A 164 18.35 22.08 9.75
N ASP A 165 19.61 21.65 9.58
CA ASP A 165 20.79 22.38 10.08
C ASP A 165 20.99 23.75 9.40
N PHE A 166 20.50 23.89 8.17
CA PHE A 166 20.58 25.13 7.38
C PHE A 166 19.20 25.59 6.94
N THR A 167 18.89 26.86 7.22
CA THR A 167 17.68 27.56 6.80
C THR A 167 17.99 29.00 6.45
N VAL A 168 17.25 29.60 5.52
CA VAL A 168 17.40 31.00 5.11
C VAL A 168 16.03 31.59 4.79
N GLY A 169 15.84 32.90 4.98
CA GLY A 169 14.61 33.62 4.63
C GLY A 169 13.38 33.31 5.51
N LEU A 170 13.56 32.60 6.63
CA LEU A 170 12.47 32.21 7.54
C LEU A 170 12.44 32.99 8.87
N ASP A 171 13.38 33.90 9.11
CA ASP A 171 13.51 34.63 10.39
C ASP A 171 12.31 35.54 10.69
N GLU A 172 11.89 36.37 9.72
CA GLU A 172 10.74 37.25 9.93
C GLU A 172 9.42 36.46 10.02
N PRO A 173 9.14 35.45 9.14
CA PRO A 173 8.00 34.56 9.32
C PRO A 173 7.96 33.86 10.68
N LEU A 174 9.11 33.43 11.19
CA LEU A 174 9.22 32.79 12.50
C LEU A 174 8.83 33.75 13.61
N LYS A 175 9.36 34.97 13.56
CA LYS A 175 9.07 36.04 14.53
C LYS A 175 7.59 36.43 14.51
N GLU A 176 6.98 36.57 13.34
CA GLU A 176 5.56 36.90 13.20
C GLU A 176 4.66 35.80 13.78
N LEU A 177 4.90 34.52 13.42
CA LEU A 177 4.14 33.39 13.97
C LEU A 177 4.32 33.26 15.48
N LYS A 178 5.55 33.43 15.97
CA LYS A 178 5.86 33.43 17.40
C LYS A 178 5.07 34.50 18.14
N MET A 179 5.05 35.72 17.62
CA MET A 179 4.34 36.84 18.23
C MET A 179 2.82 36.57 18.32
N GLN A 180 2.24 35.88 17.34
CA GLN A 180 0.84 35.44 17.40
C GLN A 180 0.63 34.37 18.49
N LEU A 181 1.46 33.32 18.50
CA LEU A 181 1.36 32.24 19.48
C LEU A 181 1.61 32.69 20.92
N LEU A 182 2.36 33.77 21.15
CA LEU A 182 2.66 34.28 22.48
C LEU A 182 1.51 35.09 23.13
N LYS A 183 0.50 35.51 22.36
CA LYS A 183 -0.69 36.21 22.89
C LYS A 183 -1.43 35.40 23.96
N GLU A 184 -2.04 36.07 24.95
CA GLU A 184 -2.71 35.40 26.09
C GLU A 184 -3.95 34.60 25.69
N LYS A 185 -4.66 35.02 24.64
CA LYS A 185 -5.86 34.32 24.17
C LYS A 185 -5.50 32.99 23.50
N GLN A 186 -6.44 32.05 23.53
CA GLN A 186 -6.35 30.82 22.73
C GLN A 186 -6.09 31.18 21.27
N GLN A 187 -5.07 30.56 20.68
CA GLN A 187 -4.71 30.78 19.29
C GLN A 187 -5.07 29.55 18.45
N GLN A 188 -5.74 29.83 17.34
CA GLN A 188 -6.02 28.87 16.28
C GLN A 188 -5.43 29.47 15.00
N LEU A 189 -4.30 28.92 14.54
CA LEU A 189 -3.57 29.43 13.39
C LEU A 189 -3.58 28.44 12.23
N VAL A 190 -3.63 28.98 11.02
CA VAL A 190 -3.31 28.24 9.80
C VAL A 190 -2.11 28.90 9.14
N LEU A 191 -1.07 28.11 8.87
CA LEU A 191 0.06 28.45 8.02
C LEU A 191 -0.18 27.86 6.64
N THR A 192 -0.42 28.71 5.65
CA THR A 192 -0.71 28.28 4.27
C THR A 192 0.32 28.81 3.28
N ALA A 193 0.65 27.99 2.30
CA ALA A 193 1.54 28.31 1.19
C ALA A 193 1.52 27.17 0.16
N PRO A 194 1.98 27.40 -1.09
CA PRO A 194 2.26 26.34 -2.05
C PRO A 194 3.21 25.25 -1.50
N GLY A 195 3.29 24.13 -2.23
CA GLY A 195 4.27 23.08 -1.95
C GLY A 195 5.70 23.63 -2.00
N GLY A 196 6.59 23.14 -1.13
CA GLY A 196 8.01 23.52 -1.15
C GLY A 196 8.37 24.84 -0.46
N CYS A 197 7.41 25.68 -0.05
CA CYS A 197 7.72 26.97 0.59
C CYS A 197 8.28 26.90 2.03
N GLY A 198 8.54 25.70 2.58
CA GLY A 198 9.15 25.55 3.91
C GLY A 198 8.20 25.62 5.12
N LYS A 199 6.89 25.45 4.95
CA LYS A 199 5.91 25.47 6.06
C LYS A 199 6.28 24.55 7.23
N THR A 200 6.53 23.28 6.92
CA THR A 200 6.91 22.26 7.91
C THR A 200 8.23 22.64 8.60
N THR A 201 9.19 23.19 7.86
CA THR A 201 10.47 23.68 8.41
C THR A 201 10.25 24.82 9.39
N LEU A 202 9.45 25.82 9.01
CA LEU A 202 9.13 26.97 9.84
C LEU A 202 8.48 26.56 11.17
N VAL A 203 7.55 25.61 11.12
CA VAL A 203 6.90 25.10 12.34
C VAL A 203 7.87 24.29 13.21
N LYS A 204 8.75 23.48 12.63
CA LYS A 204 9.79 22.78 13.39
C LYS A 204 10.71 23.77 14.11
N MET A 205 11.14 24.85 13.45
CA MET A 205 11.92 25.92 14.07
C MET A 205 11.15 26.58 15.22
N LEU A 206 9.87 26.91 14.99
CA LEU A 206 8.98 27.52 15.99
C LEU A 206 8.81 26.64 17.23
N CYS A 207 8.68 25.34 17.05
CA CYS A 207 8.57 24.39 18.16
C CYS A 207 9.90 24.21 18.93
N GLN A 208 11.04 24.56 18.33
CA GLN A 208 12.33 24.57 19.01
C GLN A 208 12.64 25.91 19.72
N ASP A 209 11.89 26.97 19.45
CA ASP A 209 12.07 28.28 20.10
C ASP A 209 11.82 28.19 21.62
N GLU A 210 12.76 28.73 22.39
CA GLU A 210 12.74 28.62 23.87
C GLU A 210 11.57 29.37 24.51
N GLN A 211 11.08 30.47 23.92
CA GLN A 211 9.91 31.17 24.47
C GLN A 211 8.63 30.37 24.19
N ILE A 212 8.53 29.72 23.03
CA ILE A 212 7.42 28.82 22.70
C ILE A 212 7.43 27.61 23.63
N LYS A 213 8.58 26.93 23.78
CA LYS A 213 8.75 25.83 24.73
C LYS A 213 8.39 26.23 26.15
N CYS A 214 8.86 27.40 26.61
CA CYS A 214 8.56 27.93 27.93
C CYS A 214 7.07 28.19 28.11
N LYS A 215 6.41 28.84 27.14
CA LYS A 215 4.97 29.12 27.17
C LYS A 215 4.15 27.83 27.30
N PHE A 216 4.48 26.82 26.51
CA PHE A 216 3.75 25.54 26.48
C PHE A 216 4.30 24.50 27.44
N LYS A 217 5.29 24.82 28.29
CA LYS A 217 5.94 23.90 29.23
C LYS A 217 6.37 22.57 28.56
N ASN A 218 6.91 22.64 27.35
CA ASN A 218 7.25 21.48 26.49
C ASN A 218 6.07 20.57 26.08
N LYS A 219 4.82 20.98 26.29
CA LYS A 219 3.61 20.26 25.84
C LYS A 219 3.22 20.64 24.41
N ILE A 220 4.13 20.34 23.49
CA ILE A 220 3.97 20.57 22.06
C ILE A 220 3.80 19.20 21.38
N PHE A 221 2.68 19.00 20.71
CA PHE A 221 2.35 17.73 20.05
C PHE A 221 2.36 17.90 18.54
N PHE A 222 3.30 17.24 17.87
CA PHE A 222 3.47 17.31 16.43
C PHE A 222 2.86 16.10 15.73
N VAL A 223 1.91 16.33 14.83
CA VAL A 223 1.24 15.26 14.07
C VAL A 223 1.25 15.59 12.58
N THR A 224 1.99 14.81 11.79
CA THR A 224 1.91 14.85 10.32
C THR A 224 0.68 14.09 9.83
N ILE A 225 -0.10 14.72 8.95
CA ILE A 225 -1.28 14.17 8.31
C ILE A 225 -0.91 13.76 6.88
N SER A 226 -1.19 12.51 6.49
CA SER A 226 -0.75 11.99 5.19
C SER A 226 -1.76 12.20 4.07
N LYS A 227 -3.05 11.94 4.32
CA LYS A 227 -4.14 12.11 3.34
C LYS A 227 -5.47 12.48 4.00
N THR A 228 -5.84 11.77 5.06
CA THR A 228 -7.09 12.02 5.78
C THR A 228 -6.80 12.28 7.25
N LEU A 229 -7.46 13.30 7.78
CA LEU A 229 -7.41 13.60 9.20
C LEU A 229 -8.24 12.55 9.96
N ASN A 230 -7.59 11.76 10.81
CA ASN A 230 -8.23 10.74 11.64
C ASN A 230 -8.25 11.22 13.09
N LEU A 231 -9.43 11.66 13.57
CA LEU A 231 -9.58 12.26 14.88
C LEU A 231 -9.29 11.27 16.00
N MET A 232 -9.83 10.07 15.92
CA MET A 232 -9.62 9.04 16.92
C MET A 232 -8.13 8.78 17.17
N ILE A 233 -7.32 8.68 16.12
CA ILE A 233 -5.87 8.48 16.24
C ILE A 233 -5.19 9.70 16.86
N ILE A 234 -5.54 10.92 16.42
CA ILE A 234 -4.95 12.17 16.95
C ILE A 234 -5.25 12.30 18.45
N VAL A 235 -6.51 12.10 18.82
CA VAL A 235 -6.98 12.18 20.20
C VAL A 235 -6.30 11.10 21.04
N GLN A 236 -6.25 9.85 20.55
CA GLN A 236 -5.64 8.74 21.29
C GLN A 236 -4.16 9.03 21.60
N ARG A 237 -3.44 9.64 20.64
CA ARG A 237 -2.05 10.09 20.82
C ARG A 237 -1.92 11.18 21.88
N LEU A 238 -2.82 12.16 21.89
CA LEU A 238 -2.85 13.20 22.92
C LEU A 238 -3.10 12.59 24.31
N PHE A 239 -4.06 11.68 24.42
CA PHE A 239 -4.34 10.95 25.66
C PHE A 239 -3.11 10.21 26.17
N HIS A 240 -2.41 9.50 25.29
CA HIS A 240 -1.23 8.73 25.67
C HIS A 240 -0.12 9.62 26.22
N HIS A 241 0.16 10.74 25.56
CA HIS A 241 1.20 11.67 26.02
C HIS A 241 0.84 12.42 27.29
N ILE A 242 -0.42 12.77 27.47
CA ILE A 242 -0.87 13.58 28.61
C ILE A 242 -1.09 12.72 29.86
N SER A 243 -1.72 11.56 29.69
CA SER A 243 -2.24 10.74 30.81
C SER A 243 -1.60 9.36 30.91
N GLY A 244 -0.75 8.96 29.95
CA GLY A 244 -0.21 7.61 29.84
C GLY A 244 -1.24 6.57 29.35
N LYS A 245 -2.51 6.96 29.19
CA LYS A 245 -3.60 6.07 28.75
C LYS A 245 -3.81 6.17 27.25
N ALA A 246 -4.16 5.07 26.61
CA ALA A 246 -4.56 5.04 25.21
C ALA A 246 -5.98 4.45 25.10
N PRO A 247 -7.03 5.23 25.42
CA PRO A 247 -8.40 4.75 25.31
C PRO A 247 -8.73 4.40 23.85
N GLU A 248 -9.66 3.47 23.70
CA GLU A 248 -10.33 3.21 22.42
C GLU A 248 -11.57 4.10 22.33
N PHE A 249 -11.83 4.63 21.14
CA PHE A 249 -13.00 5.45 20.86
C PHE A 249 -13.93 4.72 19.90
N GLN A 250 -15.23 4.95 20.01
CA GLN A 250 -16.22 4.34 19.12
C GLN A 250 -16.41 5.14 17.82
N CYS A 251 -16.29 6.47 17.90
CA CYS A 251 -16.44 7.39 16.78
C CYS A 251 -15.66 8.70 17.02
N ASP A 252 -15.70 9.60 16.03
CA ASP A 252 -15.07 10.92 16.09
C ASP A 252 -15.67 11.79 17.21
N GLU A 253 -17.00 11.76 17.42
CA GLU A 253 -17.67 12.52 18.49
C GLU A 253 -17.26 12.05 19.89
N ASP A 254 -17.18 10.74 20.10
CA ASP A 254 -16.73 10.14 21.37
C ASP A 254 -15.30 10.58 21.69
N ALA A 255 -14.39 10.48 20.72
CA ALA A 255 -13.01 10.93 20.87
C ALA A 255 -12.93 12.41 21.26
N ILE A 256 -13.68 13.28 20.57
CA ILE A 256 -13.68 14.72 20.84
C ILE A 256 -14.28 15.06 22.21
N ASN A 257 -15.34 14.37 22.63
CA ASN A 257 -15.93 14.58 23.95
C ASN A 257 -14.96 14.19 25.06
N GLN A 258 -14.32 13.03 24.95
CA GLN A 258 -13.30 12.60 25.90
C GLN A 258 -12.09 13.54 25.90
N LEU A 259 -11.65 14.04 24.73
CA LEU A 259 -10.58 15.04 24.66
C LEU A 259 -10.96 16.32 25.42
N ARG A 260 -12.20 16.79 25.29
CA ARG A 260 -12.69 17.98 26.00
C ARG A 260 -12.66 17.77 27.52
N GLU A 261 -13.08 16.60 27.99
CA GLU A 261 -13.02 16.25 29.42
C GLU A 261 -11.57 16.21 29.92
N LEU A 262 -10.67 15.58 29.16
CA LEU A 262 -9.25 15.54 29.48
C LEU A 262 -8.65 16.95 29.57
N MET A 263 -8.95 17.83 28.60
CA MET A 263 -8.49 19.23 28.63
C MET A 263 -9.02 19.99 29.86
N THR A 264 -10.26 19.72 30.27
CA THR A 264 -10.85 20.31 31.48
C THR A 264 -10.12 19.84 32.75
N GLN A 265 -9.72 18.57 32.81
CA GLN A 265 -8.99 18.00 33.96
C GLN A 265 -7.56 18.53 34.09
N ILE A 266 -6.87 18.75 32.96
CA ILE A 266 -5.50 19.31 32.94
C ILE A 266 -5.47 20.76 33.46
N GLY A 267 -6.61 21.45 33.41
CA GLY A 267 -6.80 22.80 33.93
C GLY A 267 -6.01 23.85 33.15
N SER A 268 -5.23 24.67 33.86
CA SER A 268 -4.59 25.87 33.30
C SER A 268 -3.28 25.61 32.53
N ASN A 269 -2.95 24.35 32.20
CA ASN A 269 -1.69 24.05 31.51
C ASN A 269 -1.85 24.19 29.99
N PRO A 270 -1.12 25.11 29.33
CA PRO A 270 -1.23 25.29 27.90
C PRO A 270 -0.62 24.15 27.11
N ILE A 271 -1.31 23.80 26.03
CA ILE A 271 -0.93 22.77 25.07
C ILE A 271 -0.95 23.38 23.68
N LEU A 272 0.03 23.00 22.86
CA LEU A 272 0.08 23.32 21.44
C LEU A 272 0.00 22.04 20.62
N LEU A 273 -1.08 21.89 19.85
CA LEU A 273 -1.24 20.83 18.86
C LEU A 273 -0.84 21.37 17.48
N ILE A 274 0.14 20.75 16.86
CA ILE A 274 0.57 20.99 15.49
C ILE A 274 -0.01 19.90 14.61
N LEU A 275 -0.80 20.30 13.60
CA LEU A 275 -1.28 19.43 12.54
C LEU A 275 -0.56 19.81 11.25
N ASP A 276 0.47 19.04 10.89
CA ASP A 276 1.31 19.29 9.73
C ASP A 276 0.76 18.59 8.48
N ASP A 277 0.78 19.29 7.35
CA ASP A 277 0.31 18.86 6.03
C ASP A 277 -1.17 18.44 6.01
N VAL A 278 -2.08 19.32 6.44
CA VAL A 278 -3.52 19.07 6.38
C VAL A 278 -4.07 19.36 4.98
N TRP A 279 -4.76 18.38 4.40
CA TRP A 279 -5.34 18.45 3.05
C TRP A 279 -6.79 18.94 3.09
N SER A 280 -7.24 19.58 2.01
CA SER A 280 -8.65 19.93 1.77
C SER A 280 -9.56 18.70 1.88
N GLY A 281 -10.80 18.88 2.31
CA GLY A 281 -11.73 17.78 2.66
C GLY A 281 -11.65 17.37 4.14
N SER A 282 -10.76 18.00 4.92
CA SER A 282 -10.64 17.79 6.37
C SER A 282 -11.39 18.84 7.20
N GLU A 283 -12.14 19.75 6.56
CA GLU A 283 -12.75 20.94 7.18
C GLU A 283 -13.63 20.56 8.37
N PHE A 284 -14.54 19.59 8.18
CA PHE A 284 -15.49 19.16 9.22
C PHE A 284 -14.76 18.64 10.47
N ARG A 285 -13.80 17.72 10.28
CA ARG A 285 -13.03 17.15 11.41
C ARG A 285 -12.11 18.17 12.06
N LEU A 286 -11.54 19.07 11.27
CA LEU A 286 -10.71 20.15 11.79
C LEU A 286 -11.53 21.10 12.66
N GLU A 287 -12.78 21.38 12.28
CA GLU A 287 -13.71 22.16 13.08
C GLU A 287 -14.04 21.46 14.41
N MET A 288 -14.26 20.14 14.40
CA MET A 288 -14.48 19.37 15.63
C MET A 288 -13.29 19.46 16.62
N LEU A 289 -12.06 19.59 16.12
CA LEU A 289 -10.85 19.76 16.95
C LEU A 289 -10.69 21.14 17.54
N LYS A 290 -11.37 22.17 17.02
CA LYS A 290 -11.32 23.54 17.56
C LYS A 290 -12.12 23.64 18.85
N LEU A 291 -11.64 22.95 19.88
CA LEU A 291 -12.22 22.95 21.21
C LEU A 291 -12.19 24.39 21.76
N ASN A 292 -13.35 24.89 22.17
CA ASN A 292 -13.45 26.15 22.90
C ASN A 292 -13.11 25.94 24.38
N VAL A 293 -11.89 25.43 24.62
CA VAL A 293 -11.35 25.18 25.97
C VAL A 293 -10.14 26.08 26.18
N PRO A 294 -10.00 26.72 27.36
CA PRO A 294 -8.85 27.54 27.67
C PRO A 294 -7.54 26.77 27.48
N ASN A 295 -6.51 27.47 27.01
CA ASN A 295 -5.13 26.95 26.93
C ASN A 295 -4.89 25.81 25.91
N PHE A 296 -5.86 25.43 25.08
CA PHE A 296 -5.64 24.48 23.98
C PHE A 296 -5.44 25.22 22.64
N ASN A 297 -4.21 25.24 22.15
CA ASN A 297 -3.83 25.98 20.95
C ASN A 297 -3.59 25.02 19.79
N ILE A 298 -3.98 25.45 18.58
CA ILE A 298 -3.81 24.65 17.37
C ILE A 298 -3.07 25.48 16.33
N LEU A 299 -2.06 24.89 15.71
CA LEU A 299 -1.44 25.40 14.50
C LEU A 299 -1.52 24.33 13.41
N VAL A 300 -2.04 24.72 12.27
CA VAL A 300 -2.20 23.85 11.09
C VAL A 300 -1.25 24.31 10.00
N THR A 301 -0.55 23.40 9.34
CA THR A 301 0.09 23.70 8.05
C THR A 301 -0.74 23.11 6.91
N SER A 302 -0.92 23.86 5.83
CA SER A 302 -1.69 23.39 4.67
C SER A 302 -1.24 24.05 3.36
N ARG A 303 -1.62 23.45 2.23
CA ARG A 303 -1.51 24.08 0.91
C ARG A 303 -2.69 25.01 0.59
N THR A 304 -3.78 24.89 1.34
CA THR A 304 -5.01 25.65 1.14
C THR A 304 -5.41 26.40 2.40
N THR A 305 -6.19 27.47 2.24
CA THR A 305 -6.78 28.19 3.38
C THR A 305 -7.93 27.40 3.99
N PHE A 306 -8.06 27.46 5.32
CA PHE A 306 -9.23 26.94 6.03
C PHE A 306 -10.00 28.08 6.71
N PRO A 307 -11.33 28.15 6.58
CA PRO A 307 -12.13 29.15 7.28
C PRO A 307 -12.22 28.87 8.79
N GLY A 308 -12.65 29.87 9.55
CA GLY A 308 -12.92 29.74 10.98
C GLY A 308 -11.68 29.64 11.88
N PHE A 309 -10.51 30.01 11.37
CA PHE A 309 -9.30 30.18 12.20
C PHE A 309 -9.15 31.63 12.61
N SER A 310 -8.65 31.85 13.84
CA SER A 310 -8.44 33.21 14.36
C SER A 310 -7.36 34.00 13.61
N PHE A 311 -6.43 33.28 12.99
CA PHE A 311 -5.35 33.88 12.22
C PHE A 311 -4.90 32.95 11.08
N THR A 312 -4.71 33.52 9.90
CA THR A 312 -4.16 32.81 8.73
C THR A 312 -2.89 33.52 8.29
N TYR A 313 -1.78 32.79 8.31
CA TYR A 313 -0.48 33.26 7.84
C TYR A 313 -0.21 32.69 6.44
N ASN A 314 -0.08 33.59 5.46
CA ASN A 314 0.28 33.22 4.10
C ASN A 314 1.81 33.31 3.95
N LEU A 315 2.50 32.18 4.04
CA LEU A 315 3.95 32.13 3.86
C LEU A 315 4.29 32.32 2.38
N LYS A 316 5.11 33.32 2.11
CA LYS A 316 5.57 33.64 0.76
C LYS A 316 6.71 32.71 0.35
N PRO A 317 6.88 32.43 -0.95
CA PRO A 317 8.11 31.87 -1.47
C PRO A 317 9.33 32.71 -1.06
N LEU A 318 10.50 32.09 -1.03
CA LEU A 318 11.77 32.80 -0.81
C LEU A 318 11.97 33.87 -1.89
N ASN A 319 12.62 34.97 -1.50
CA ASN A 319 13.11 35.94 -2.48
C ASN A 319 14.30 35.34 -3.26
N ASP A 320 14.70 35.99 -4.35
CA ASP A 320 15.74 35.49 -5.25
C ASP A 320 17.08 35.27 -4.53
N GLU A 321 17.47 36.16 -3.62
CA GLU A 321 18.74 36.07 -2.89
C GLU A 321 18.76 34.90 -1.92
N ASP A 322 17.69 34.70 -1.15
CA ASP A 322 17.55 33.59 -0.22
C ASP A 322 17.42 32.25 -0.97
N ALA A 323 16.71 32.23 -2.09
CA ALA A 323 16.60 31.03 -2.95
C ALA A 323 17.95 30.65 -3.56
N MET A 324 18.72 31.63 -4.04
CA MET A 324 20.10 31.43 -4.52
C MET A 324 21.00 30.90 -3.41
N THR A 325 20.90 31.49 -2.22
CA THR A 325 21.69 31.08 -1.06
C THR A 325 21.38 29.63 -0.66
N LEU A 326 20.10 29.27 -0.60
CA LEU A 326 19.65 27.91 -0.32
C LEU A 326 20.15 26.91 -1.37
N LEU A 327 20.01 27.25 -2.65
CA LEU A 327 20.44 26.38 -3.75
C LEU A 327 21.96 26.20 -3.75
N ARG A 328 22.75 27.26 -3.53
CA ARG A 328 24.20 27.16 -3.40
C ARG A 328 24.60 26.27 -2.23
N HIS A 329 23.94 26.38 -1.09
CA HIS A 329 24.24 25.55 0.08
C HIS A 329 24.07 24.05 -0.23
N PHE A 330 22.96 23.65 -0.86
CA PHE A 330 22.69 22.24 -1.16
C PHE A 330 23.36 21.72 -2.43
N ALA A 331 23.69 22.58 -3.40
CA ALA A 331 24.37 22.19 -4.64
C ALA A 331 25.90 22.17 -4.53
N SER A 332 26.48 22.75 -3.49
CA SER A 332 27.92 22.72 -3.26
C SER A 332 28.37 21.29 -2.90
N LEU A 333 29.11 20.65 -3.80
CA LEU A 333 29.77 19.36 -3.54
C LEU A 333 30.82 19.56 -2.42
N GLN A 334 30.98 18.58 -1.54
CA GLN A 334 31.90 18.61 -0.38
C GLN A 334 33.38 18.83 -0.76
N ASP A 335 33.74 18.83 -2.04
CA ASP A 335 35.10 18.98 -2.56
C ASP A 335 35.46 20.43 -2.96
N GLY A 336 34.92 21.45 -2.29
CA GLY A 336 35.51 22.79 -2.12
C GLY A 336 35.94 23.62 -3.36
N ILE A 337 35.70 23.20 -4.61
CA ILE A 337 36.33 23.83 -5.80
C ILE A 337 35.36 24.11 -6.97
N SER A 338 34.12 23.63 -6.97
CA SER A 338 33.18 23.95 -8.07
C SER A 338 32.32 25.18 -7.78
N HIS A 339 32.80 26.36 -8.20
CA HIS A 339 31.95 27.55 -8.31
C HIS A 339 30.92 27.32 -9.43
N ILE A 340 29.67 27.02 -9.08
CA ILE A 340 28.58 26.93 -10.05
C ILE A 340 28.28 28.35 -10.55
N PRO A 341 28.38 28.64 -11.87
CA PRO A 341 28.10 29.98 -12.39
C PRO A 341 26.65 30.42 -12.11
N ASP A 342 26.47 31.67 -11.69
CA ASP A 342 25.17 32.26 -11.36
C ASP A 342 24.13 32.12 -12.48
N GLU A 343 24.57 32.10 -13.73
CA GLU A 343 23.73 31.91 -14.92
C GLU A 343 23.06 30.54 -14.96
N VAL A 344 23.75 29.49 -14.49
CA VAL A 344 23.23 28.13 -14.42
C VAL A 344 22.19 28.04 -13.30
N ILE A 345 22.48 28.63 -12.14
CA ILE A 345 21.58 28.67 -10.99
C ILE A 345 20.30 29.46 -11.32
N LYS A 346 20.44 30.62 -11.99
CA LYS A 346 19.31 31.44 -12.46
C LYS A 346 18.41 30.68 -13.42
N LYS A 347 18.97 29.90 -14.37
CA LYS A 347 18.17 29.09 -15.30
C LYS A 347 17.34 28.04 -14.57
N VAL A 348 17.88 27.37 -13.55
CA VAL A 348 17.15 26.37 -12.76
C VAL A 348 16.01 27.01 -11.98
N LEU A 349 16.26 28.13 -11.30
CA LEU A 349 15.24 28.85 -10.53
C LEU A 349 14.14 29.43 -11.42
N CYS A 350 14.47 29.96 -12.60
CA CYS A 350 13.48 30.48 -13.54
C CYS A 350 12.64 29.38 -14.22
N GLN A 351 13.19 28.19 -14.47
CA GLN A 351 12.42 27.07 -15.04
C GLN A 351 11.36 26.55 -14.07
N SER A 352 11.60 26.57 -12.76
CA SER A 352 10.61 26.17 -11.75
C SER A 352 9.44 27.16 -11.56
N VAL A 353 9.53 28.39 -12.09
CA VAL A 353 8.47 29.41 -12.00
C VAL A 353 7.53 29.40 -13.21
N LEU A 354 7.91 28.74 -14.31
CA LEU A 354 7.16 28.75 -15.57
C LEU A 354 6.18 27.59 -15.78
N ASP A 355 6.17 26.55 -14.92
CA ASP A 355 5.20 25.45 -14.98
C ASP A 355 4.49 25.23 -13.63
N PRO A 356 3.34 25.88 -13.39
CA PRO A 356 2.49 25.61 -12.21
C PRO A 356 1.67 24.31 -12.35
N VAL A 357 1.75 23.62 -13.50
CA VAL A 357 0.90 22.46 -13.83
C VAL A 357 1.78 21.22 -13.91
N GLN A 358 2.18 20.70 -12.75
CA GLN A 358 2.42 19.28 -12.47
C GLN A 358 3.26 19.21 -11.18
N TRP A 359 2.65 19.23 -9.98
CA TRP A 359 3.11 18.55 -8.75
C TRP A 359 2.03 18.58 -7.66
#